data_AF-A0A950BFJ0-F1
#
_entry.id   AF-A0A950BFJ0-F1
#
_cell.length_a   1.000
_cell.length_b   1.000
_cell.length_c   1.000
_cell.angle_alpha   90.00
_cell.angle_beta   90.00
_cell.angle_gamma   90.00
#
_symmetry.space_group_name_H-M   'P 1'
#
loop_
_entity.id
_entity.type
_entity.pdbx_description
1 polymer ?
#
loop_
_entity_poly.entity_id
_entity_poly.type
_entity_poly.pdbx_seq_one_letter_code
_entity_poly.pdbx_strand_id
1 'polypeptide(L)' 'IDLLVVGRQYADEENVHLLPPYATLGFHLWRDLNQHLRLMVRVDNLTGERVPQTYGYPVLGTTFVVRLTAK' A
#
# COMPACT_ATOMS: atom_id res chain seq x y z
N ILE A 1 5.90 -10.63 1.98
CA ILE A 1 5.34 -10.18 0.69
C ILE A 1 3.88 -9.92 0.95
N ASP A 2 3.40 -8.76 0.57
CA ASP A 2 2.06 -8.29 0.85
C ASP A 2 1.32 -8.16 -0.49
N LEU A 3 0.16 -8.78 -0.61
CA LEU A 3 -0.71 -8.69 -1.78
C LEU A 3 -2.03 -8.07 -1.33
N LEU A 4 -2.42 -6.98 -1.98
CA LEU A 4 -3.74 -6.38 -1.83
C LEU A 4 -4.48 -6.52 -3.15
N VAL A 5 -5.68 -7.10 -3.11
CA VAL A 5 -6.59 -7.17 -4.26
C VAL A 5 -7.86 -6.43 -3.88
N VAL A 6 -8.22 -5.46 -4.71
CA VAL A 6 -9.43 -4.66 -4.53
C VAL A 6 -10.34 -4.90 -5.74
N GLY A 7 -11.55 -5.38 -5.45
CA GLY A 7 -12.57 -5.59 -6.46
C GLY A 7 -13.14 -4.26 -6.99
N ARG A 8 -14.12 -4.36 -7.88
CA ARG A 8 -14.90 -3.19 -8.28
C ARG A 8 -15.64 -2.64 -7.06
N GLN A 9 -15.67 -1.33 -6.94
CA GLN A 9 -16.37 -0.63 -5.86
C GLN A 9 -16.91 0.70 -6.37
N TYR A 10 -17.97 1.19 -5.75
CA TYR A 10 -18.49 2.53 -6.05
C TYR A 10 -17.66 3.60 -5.32
N ALA A 11 -17.46 4.74 -5.97
CA ALA A 11 -16.72 5.87 -5.41
C ALA A 11 -17.59 6.78 -4.52
N ASP A 12 -18.91 6.63 -4.61
CA ASP A 12 -19.94 7.49 -4.04
C ASP A 12 -21.05 6.66 -3.33
N GLU A 13 -21.88 7.34 -2.53
CA GLU A 13 -22.97 6.69 -1.78
C GLU A 13 -24.18 6.40 -2.69
N GLU A 14 -24.34 7.19 -3.75
CA GLU A 14 -25.39 7.04 -4.77
C GLU A 14 -25.16 5.86 -5.71
N ASN A 15 -23.99 5.23 -5.67
CA ASN A 15 -23.55 4.12 -6.53
C ASN A 15 -23.61 4.45 -8.04
N VAL A 16 -23.21 5.67 -8.40
CA VAL A 16 -23.21 6.14 -9.80
C VAL A 16 -21.83 5.96 -10.43
N HIS A 17 -20.76 6.25 -9.70
CA HIS A 17 -19.39 6.17 -10.22
C HIS A 17 -18.71 4.87 -9.82
N LEU A 18 -18.58 3.94 -10.77
CA LEU A 18 -17.91 2.65 -10.57
C LEU A 18 -16.39 2.75 -10.81
N LEU A 19 -15.61 2.29 -9.84
CA LEU A 19 -14.15 2.20 -9.93
C LEU A 19 -13.70 0.82 -10.48
N PRO A 20 -12.66 0.79 -11.32
CA PRO A 20 -12.12 -0.47 -11.82
C PRO A 20 -11.42 -1.25 -10.70
N PRO A 21 -11.35 -2.59 -10.81
CA PRO A 21 -10.61 -3.39 -9.85
C PRO A 21 -9.10 -3.18 -10.05
N TYR A 22 -8.32 -3.39 -8.99
CA TYR A 22 -6.86 -3.31 -9.05
C TYR A 22 -6.20 -4.23 -8.03
N ALA A 23 -4.93 -4.50 -8.24
CA ALA A 23 -4.11 -5.28 -7.32
C ALA A 23 -2.76 -4.60 -7.12
N THR A 24 -2.28 -4.55 -5.89
CA THR A 24 -0.96 -4.02 -5.57
C THR A 24 -0.13 -5.07 -4.86
N LEU A 25 1.18 -5.03 -5.17
CA LEU A 25 2.18 -5.86 -4.52
C LEU A 25 3.07 -4.99 -3.64
N GLY A 26 3.42 -5.50 -2.48
CA GLY A 26 4.36 -4.88 -1.57
C GLY A 26 5.25 -5.92 -0.91
N PHE A 27 6.27 -5.43 -0.21
CA PHE A 27 7.03 -6.27 0.70
C PHE A 27 7.55 -5.45 1.85
N HIS A 28 7.81 -6.15 2.96
CA HIS A 28 8.54 -5.60 4.07
C HIS A 28 9.64 -6.58 4.50
N LEU A 29 10.76 -6.02 4.93
CA LEU A 29 11.90 -6.73 5.46
C LEU A 29 12.25 -6.14 6.81
N TRP A 30 12.40 -7.01 7.80
CA TRP A 30 12.92 -6.66 9.11
C TRP A 30 14.34 -7.19 9.26
N ARG A 31 15.23 -6.35 9.78
CA ARG A 31 16.59 -6.73 10.13
C ARG A 31 16.93 -6.22 11.51
N ASP A 32 17.30 -7.15 12.39
CA ASP A 32 17.86 -6.81 13.68
C ASP A 32 19.29 -6.31 13.48
N LEU A 33 19.57 -5.08 13.91
CA LEU A 33 20.90 -4.49 13.82
C LEU A 33 21.73 -4.86 15.05
N ASN A 34 21.08 -4.91 16.21
CA ASN A 34 21.61 -5.42 17.47
C ASN A 34 20.45 -5.76 18.43
N GLN A 35 20.76 -6.06 19.70
CA GLN A 35 19.77 -6.40 20.72
C GLN A 35 18.79 -5.27 21.08
N HIS A 36 19.12 -4.02 20.75
CA HIS A 36 18.34 -2.82 21.05
C HIS A 36 17.73 -2.15 19.81
N LEU A 37 18.12 -2.54 18.59
CA LEU A 37 17.74 -1.84 17.37
C LEU A 37 17.27 -2.80 16.28
N ARG A 38 16.16 -2.43 15.64
CA ARG A 38 15.57 -3.12 14.50
C ARG A 38 15.26 -2.15 13.38
N LEU A 39 15.69 -2.50 12.17
CA LEU A 39 15.38 -1.78 10.94
C LEU A 39 14.24 -2.48 10.20
N MET A 40 13.27 -1.71 9.74
CA MET A 40 12.25 -2.12 8.77
C MET A 40 12.47 -1.35 7.47
N VAL A 41 12.44 -2.07 6.36
CA VAL A 41 12.22 -1.48 5.04
C VAL A 41 10.92 -2.04 4.52
N ARG A 42 9.99 -1.18 4.11
CA ARG A 42 8.71 -1.54 3.50
C ARG A 42 8.56 -0.81 2.18
N VAL A 43 8.09 -1.52 1.17
CA VAL A 43 7.71 -0.97 -0.12
C VAL A 43 6.26 -1.34 -0.37
N ASP A 44 5.43 -0.32 -0.52
CA ASP A 44 4.03 -0.46 -0.90
C ASP A 44 3.85 -0.15 -2.38
N ASN A 45 2.90 -0.82 -3.04
CA ASN A 45 2.55 -0.60 -4.44
C ASN A 45 3.75 -0.62 -5.41
N LEU A 46 4.50 -1.72 -5.41
CA LEU A 46 5.62 -2.00 -6.30
C LEU A 46 5.24 -1.93 -7.79
N THR A 47 4.00 -2.27 -8.12
CA THR A 47 3.48 -2.23 -9.49
C THR A 47 3.17 -0.81 -9.96
N GLY A 48 3.15 0.17 -9.05
CA GLY A 48 2.95 1.58 -9.38
C GLY A 48 1.53 1.91 -9.83
N GLU A 49 0.54 1.11 -9.41
CA GLU A 49 -0.87 1.30 -9.79
C GLU A 49 -1.37 2.69 -9.42
N ARG A 50 -2.10 3.32 -10.35
CA ARG A 50 -2.69 4.66 -10.20
C ARG A 50 -4.17 4.61 -10.51
N VAL A 51 -4.92 3.94 -9.64
CA VAL A 51 -6.37 3.81 -9.77
C VAL A 51 -7.06 4.83 -8.87
N PRO A 52 -8.15 5.49 -9.31
CA PRO A 52 -8.93 6.35 -8.42
C PRO A 52 -9.54 5.53 -7.27
N GLN A 53 -9.54 6.09 -6.06
CA GLN A 53 -10.14 5.54 -4.86
C GLN A 53 -11.39 6.36 -4.47
N THR A 54 -12.11 5.93 -3.43
CA THR A 54 -13.26 6.65 -2.85
C THR A 54 -12.94 8.15 -2.69
N TYR A 55 -13.91 9.01 -3.05
CA TYR A 55 -13.75 10.47 -3.09
C TYR A 55 -12.79 11.02 -4.16
N GLY A 56 -12.39 10.22 -5.16
CA GLY A 56 -11.66 10.68 -6.34
C GLY A 56 -10.15 10.84 -6.15
N TYR A 57 -9.61 10.54 -4.96
CA TYR A 57 -8.17 10.53 -4.74
C TYR A 57 -7.54 9.27 -5.34
N PRO A 58 -6.41 9.35 -6.07
CA PRO A 58 -5.74 8.15 -6.56
C PRO A 58 -5.15 7.35 -5.39
N VAL A 59 -5.12 6.03 -5.54
CA VAL A 59 -4.34 5.13 -4.67
C VAL A 59 -2.91 5.64 -4.60
N LEU A 60 -2.33 5.61 -3.40
CA LEU A 60 -0.94 5.98 -3.19
C LEU A 60 -0.05 5.13 -4.12
N GLY A 61 0.82 5.80 -4.87
CA GLY A 61 1.79 5.14 -5.73
C GLY A 61 2.84 4.39 -4.93
N THR A 62 3.89 3.95 -5.63
CA THR A 62 5.01 3.28 -4.98
C THR A 62 5.57 4.11 -3.84
N THR A 63 5.51 3.56 -2.63
CA THR A 63 5.89 4.25 -1.41
C THR A 63 6.95 3.44 -0.69
N PHE A 64 8.04 4.10 -0.30
CA PHE A 64 9.14 3.51 0.44
C PHE A 64 9.09 4.00 1.88
N VAL A 65 9.03 3.08 2.83
CA VAL A 65 9.04 3.36 4.26
C VAL A 65 10.28 2.72 4.87
N VAL A 66 11.09 3.54 5.52
CA VAL A 66 12.21 3.09 6.34
C VAL A 66 11.91 3.45 7.78
N ARG A 67 11.98 2.46 8.68
CA ARG A 67 11.74 2.66 10.11
C ARG A 67 12.83 2.02 10.92
N LEU A 68 13.42 2.80 11.83
CA LEU A 68 14.28 2.28 12.88
C LEU A 68 13.47 2.23 14.18
N THR A 69 13.55 1.13 14.92
CA THR A 69 12.80 0.92 16.16
C THR A 69 13.75 0.45 17.25
N ALA A 70 13.67 1.10 18.42
CA ALA A 70 14.34 0.65 19.64
C ALA A 70 13.56 -0.53 20.24
N LYS A 71 14.27 -1.56 20.70
CA LYS A 71 13.73 -2.76 21.35
C LYS A 71 13.90 -2.71 22.86
#